data_AF-A0A554KEV2-F1
#
_entry.id   AF-A0A554KEV2-F1
#
_cell.length_a   1.000
_cell.length_b   1.000
_cell.length_c   1.000
_cell.angle_alpha   90.00
_cell.angle_beta   90.00
_cell.angle_gamma   90.00
#
_symmetry.space_group_name_H-M   'P 1'
#
loop_
_entity.id
_entity.type
_entity.pdbx_description
1 polymer ?
#
loop_
_entity_poly.entity_id
_entity_poly.type
_entity_poly.pdbx_seq_one_letter_code
_entity_poly.pdbx_strand_id
1 'polypeptide(L)'
;MAAQTPHTPEKAPTVPTLSPEQRVLQPAKTPGIEAILDQIDSMQISEKTGEDRSGDMGAGSGGAMTQTQGDTPVVSPRDQAIQNLPATQVMQRDIAKHITKEVRTLRRQAKTITRIGRPGQAFQLAQLYARIRKLNGLLAQIWEASTDVVKRMFIRIFIDKQPVL
;
A
#
# COMPACT_ATOMS: atom_id res chain seq x y z
N MET A 1 20.67 -19.44 84.24
CA MET A 1 19.47 -18.64 84.57
C MET A 1 19.49 -17.36 83.74
N ALA A 2 18.39 -17.08 83.03
CA ALA A 2 17.99 -15.80 82.39
C ALA A 2 18.91 -15.22 81.28
N ALA A 3 18.45 -14.66 80.14
CA ALA A 3 17.12 -14.34 79.61
C ALA A 3 17.18 -14.20 78.06
N GLN A 4 16.02 -14.29 77.40
CA GLN A 4 15.79 -14.16 75.95
C GLN A 4 15.44 -12.71 75.51
N THR A 5 16.04 -12.26 74.38
CA THR A 5 15.49 -11.42 73.26
C THR A 5 15.09 -9.93 73.49
N PRO A 6 14.83 -9.08 72.44
CA PRO A 6 14.93 -9.25 70.95
C PRO A 6 15.45 -8.03 70.11
N HIS A 7 15.49 -8.21 68.76
CA HIS A 7 15.25 -7.26 67.63
C HIS A 7 16.42 -6.83 66.67
N THR A 8 16.40 -7.47 65.48
CA THR A 8 16.49 -6.99 64.07
C THR A 8 17.64 -6.08 63.54
N PRO A 9 18.15 -6.32 62.30
CA PRO A 9 19.41 -5.77 61.80
C PRO A 9 19.24 -4.60 60.81
N GLU A 10 20.10 -3.59 60.88
CA GLU A 10 20.21 -2.56 59.84
C GLU A 10 21.66 -2.43 59.36
N LYS A 11 21.78 -2.31 58.03
CA LYS A 11 22.85 -1.69 57.23
C LYS A 11 24.02 -2.55 56.75
N ALA A 12 23.87 -2.99 55.50
CA ALA A 12 24.92 -3.45 54.61
C ALA A 12 25.83 -2.29 54.12
N PRO A 13 27.06 -2.59 53.66
CA PRO A 13 28.07 -1.60 53.31
C PRO A 13 27.94 -1.02 51.89
N THR A 14 28.55 0.13 51.77
CA THR A 14 28.70 1.08 50.65
C THR A 14 29.16 0.47 49.31
N VAL A 15 28.51 0.91 48.22
CA VAL A 15 28.86 0.64 46.81
C VAL A 15 29.34 1.97 46.18
N PRO A 16 30.40 2.00 45.34
CA PRO A 16 31.02 3.24 44.88
C PRO A 16 30.20 4.03 43.85
N THR A 17 30.30 5.35 43.97
CA THR A 17 29.85 6.44 43.11
C THR A 17 30.30 6.29 41.65
N LEU A 18 29.36 6.37 40.70
CA LEU A 18 29.60 6.72 39.31
C LEU A 18 28.57 7.77 38.83
N SER A 19 29.08 8.75 38.08
CA SER A 19 28.55 10.08 37.75
C SER A 19 27.19 10.14 37.03
N PRO A 20 26.49 11.30 37.08
CA PRO A 20 25.07 11.43 36.74
C PRO A 20 24.83 11.95 35.31
N GLU A 21 25.42 11.34 34.29
CA GLU A 21 25.10 11.68 32.89
C GLU A 21 24.85 10.39 32.10
N GLN A 22 23.78 10.37 31.31
CA GLN A 22 23.23 9.21 30.56
C GLN A 22 22.30 8.26 31.32
N ARG A 23 21.35 8.80 32.09
CA ARG A 23 20.04 8.13 32.20
C ARG A 23 19.23 8.41 30.93
N VAL A 24 19.25 7.48 29.98
CA VAL A 24 18.31 7.48 28.86
C VAL A 24 16.92 7.21 29.43
N LEU A 25 16.12 8.28 29.54
CA LEU A 25 14.69 8.20 29.83
C LEU A 25 14.00 7.51 28.65
N GLN A 26 13.65 6.24 28.84
CA GLN A 26 12.73 5.57 27.92
C GLN A 26 11.34 6.17 28.14
N PRO A 27 10.68 6.71 27.10
CA PRO A 27 9.34 7.26 27.26
C PRO A 27 8.34 6.15 27.62
N ALA A 28 7.48 6.46 28.58
CA ALA A 28 6.41 5.58 29.03
C ALA A 28 5.50 5.16 27.86
N LYS A 29 4.97 3.94 27.95
CA LYS A 29 4.19 3.28 26.92
C LYS A 29 2.95 4.11 26.51
N THR A 30 2.93 4.48 25.22
CA THR A 30 1.83 4.95 24.34
C THR A 30 1.11 6.25 24.72
N PRO A 31 0.87 7.09 23.70
CA PRO A 31 -0.49 7.11 23.14
C PRO A 31 -0.52 6.96 21.62
N GLY A 32 -1.50 6.20 21.13
CA GLY A 32 -2.12 6.36 19.82
C GLY A 32 -1.28 6.01 18.59
N ILE A 33 -1.68 4.94 17.90
CA ILE A 33 -1.33 4.68 16.49
C ILE A 33 -1.57 5.93 15.61
N GLU A 34 -2.51 6.78 16.03
CA GLU A 34 -2.84 8.09 15.45
C GLU A 34 -1.63 9.04 15.35
N ALA A 35 -0.79 9.14 16.39
CA ALA A 35 0.39 10.01 16.35
C ALA A 35 1.45 9.54 15.34
N ILE A 36 1.49 8.23 15.05
CA ILE A 36 2.37 7.66 14.03
C ILE A 36 1.80 7.89 12.62
N LEU A 37 0.47 7.91 12.47
CA LEU A 37 -0.20 8.19 11.20
C LEU A 37 -0.01 9.64 10.77
N ASP A 38 -0.16 10.60 11.68
CA ASP A 38 0.07 12.02 11.41
C ASP A 38 1.52 12.31 10.99
N GLN A 39 2.48 11.56 11.58
CA GLN A 39 3.88 11.68 11.21
C GLN A 39 4.18 11.12 9.80
N ILE A 40 3.45 10.10 9.34
CA ILE A 40 3.60 9.54 7.99
C ILE A 40 3.03 10.48 6.93
N ASP A 41 1.89 11.11 7.19
CA ASP A 41 1.28 12.07 6.24
C ASP A 41 2.13 13.35 6.07
N SER A 42 2.92 13.72 7.09
CA SER A 42 3.86 14.86 7.00
C SER A 42 5.09 14.59 6.11
N MET A 43 5.37 13.34 5.73
CA MET A 43 6.47 13.00 4.84
C MET A 43 6.03 13.10 3.38
N GLN A 44 6.24 14.26 2.75
CA GLN A 44 6.06 14.43 1.31
C GLN A 44 7.11 13.61 0.55
N ILE A 45 6.72 12.42 0.08
CA ILE A 45 7.52 11.57 -0.79
C ILE A 45 7.44 12.15 -2.21
N SER A 46 8.46 12.91 -2.61
CA SER A 46 8.64 13.37 -4.00
C SER A 46 9.15 12.19 -4.85
N GLU A 47 8.24 11.49 -5.53
CA GLU A 47 8.58 10.47 -6.51
C GLU A 47 9.01 11.14 -7.83
N LYS A 48 10.32 11.15 -8.12
CA LYS A 48 10.82 11.35 -9.49
C LYS A 48 10.78 10.01 -10.22
N THR A 49 9.72 9.80 -11.00
CA THR A 49 9.62 8.70 -11.97
C THR A 49 10.65 8.92 -13.08
N GLY A 50 11.73 8.14 -13.08
CA GLY A 50 12.62 8.00 -14.22
C GLY A 50 12.15 6.84 -15.09
N GLU A 51 11.53 7.14 -16.23
CA GLU A 51 11.20 6.15 -17.25
C GLU A 51 12.48 5.73 -17.98
N ASP A 52 12.82 4.45 -17.86
CA ASP A 52 13.82 3.77 -18.69
C ASP A 52 13.23 3.56 -20.09
N ARG A 53 13.77 4.29 -21.08
CA ARG A 53 13.51 4.08 -22.50
C ARG A 53 14.64 3.24 -23.06
N SER A 54 14.42 1.95 -23.18
CA SER A 54 15.26 1.08 -24.01
C SER A 54 14.54 0.83 -25.35
N GLY A 55 15.09 1.43 -26.41
CA GLY A 55 14.65 1.33 -27.81
C GLY A 55 14.69 -0.12 -28.34
N ASP A 56 13.70 -0.50 -29.15
CA ASP A 56 13.72 -0.34 -30.62
C ASP A 56 14.70 -1.30 -31.31
N MET A 57 14.15 -2.33 -31.97
CA MET A 57 14.40 -2.65 -33.38
C MET A 57 13.60 -3.89 -33.79
N GLY A 58 12.85 -3.79 -34.88
CA GLY A 58 12.23 -4.97 -35.49
C GLY A 58 11.12 -4.65 -36.49
N ALA A 59 11.48 -3.95 -37.56
CA ALA A 59 10.63 -3.69 -38.71
C ALA A 59 10.01 -4.98 -39.28
N GLY A 60 8.68 -4.99 -39.38
CA GLY A 60 7.90 -5.99 -40.11
C GLY A 60 6.99 -5.30 -41.10
N SER A 61 7.48 -5.14 -42.33
CA SER A 61 6.74 -4.67 -43.49
C SER A 61 5.61 -5.63 -43.86
N GLY A 62 4.41 -5.12 -44.13
CA GLY A 62 3.37 -5.92 -44.75
C GLY A 62 2.05 -5.20 -44.99
N GLY A 63 1.83 -4.78 -46.23
CA GLY A 63 0.53 -4.94 -46.89
C GLY A 63 -0.48 -3.80 -46.80
N ALA A 64 -0.70 -3.19 -47.97
CA ALA A 64 -1.75 -2.25 -48.34
C ALA A 64 -3.18 -2.62 -47.90
N MET A 65 -4.03 -1.60 -47.67
CA MET A 65 -5.09 -1.22 -48.62
C MET A 65 -5.78 0.07 -48.20
N THR A 66 -5.87 0.98 -49.15
CA THR A 66 -6.76 2.14 -49.18
C THR A 66 -8.21 1.66 -49.30
N GLN A 67 -9.10 2.14 -48.44
CA GLN A 67 -10.51 2.24 -48.79
C GLN A 67 -11.10 3.53 -48.20
N THR A 68 -11.38 4.46 -49.11
CA THR A 68 -12.18 5.66 -48.89
C THR A 68 -13.65 5.26 -48.70
N GLN A 69 -14.39 6.07 -47.92
CA GLN A 69 -15.84 6.32 -48.00
C GLN A 69 -16.70 5.79 -46.83
N GLY A 70 -17.26 6.74 -46.07
CA GLY A 70 -18.32 6.52 -45.09
C GLY A 70 -18.17 7.41 -43.85
N ASP A 71 -18.82 8.58 -43.86
CA ASP A 71 -19.02 9.45 -42.69
C ASP A 71 -20.02 8.80 -41.70
N THR A 72 -19.71 7.60 -41.26
CA THR A 72 -20.27 7.03 -40.03
C THR A 72 -19.39 7.53 -38.90
N PRO A 73 -19.95 8.08 -37.81
CA PRO A 73 -19.13 8.44 -36.66
C PRO A 73 -18.39 7.17 -36.25
N VAL A 74 -17.07 7.18 -36.43
CA VAL A 74 -16.19 6.08 -36.04
C VAL A 74 -16.25 6.06 -34.52
N VAL A 75 -17.24 5.35 -33.97
CA VAL A 75 -17.43 5.23 -32.53
C VAL A 75 -16.19 4.52 -32.03
N SER A 76 -15.34 5.25 -31.29
CA SER A 76 -14.11 4.71 -30.72
C SER A 76 -14.44 3.45 -29.92
N PRO A 77 -13.61 2.39 -29.95
CA PRO A 77 -13.84 1.17 -29.17
C PRO A 77 -14.12 1.45 -27.69
N ARG A 78 -13.53 2.54 -27.17
CA ARG A 78 -13.76 3.07 -25.83
C ARG A 78 -15.21 3.52 -25.63
N ASP A 79 -15.76 4.29 -26.56
CA ASP A 79 -17.11 4.84 -26.45
C ASP A 79 -18.17 3.73 -26.57
N GLN A 80 -17.93 2.71 -27.39
CA GLN A 80 -18.77 1.50 -27.45
C GLN A 80 -18.77 0.75 -26.11
N ALA A 81 -17.62 0.66 -25.44
CA ALA A 81 -17.52 0.03 -24.12
C ALA A 81 -18.19 0.85 -23.01
N ILE A 82 -18.19 2.18 -23.11
CA ILE A 82 -18.88 3.08 -22.16
C ILE A 82 -20.41 2.99 -22.32
N GLN A 83 -20.91 2.79 -23.54
CA GLN A 83 -22.35 2.61 -23.77
C GLN A 83 -22.87 1.28 -23.22
N ASN A 84 -22.04 0.24 -23.24
CA ASN A 84 -22.38 -1.12 -22.79
C ASN A 84 -21.90 -1.40 -21.35
N LEU A 85 -22.09 -0.47 -20.43
CA LEU A 85 -21.73 -0.68 -19.03
C LEU A 85 -22.69 -1.65 -18.34
N PRO A 86 -22.17 -2.63 -17.58
CA PRO A 86 -23.01 -3.55 -16.83
C PRO A 86 -23.66 -2.86 -15.62
N ALA A 87 -24.62 -3.53 -14.98
CA ALA A 87 -25.27 -3.03 -13.77
C ALA A 87 -24.27 -2.73 -12.65
N THR A 88 -24.56 -1.72 -11.81
CA THR A 88 -23.64 -1.25 -10.75
C THR A 88 -23.16 -2.36 -9.81
N GLN A 89 -24.04 -3.29 -9.44
CA GLN A 89 -23.71 -4.42 -8.58
C GLN A 89 -22.66 -5.35 -9.22
N VAL A 90 -22.71 -5.53 -10.54
CA VAL A 90 -21.73 -6.32 -11.29
C VAL A 90 -20.40 -5.58 -11.35
N MET A 91 -20.41 -4.27 -11.63
CA MET A 91 -19.21 -3.44 -11.61
C MET A 91 -18.50 -3.46 -10.25
N GLN A 92 -19.26 -3.29 -9.15
CA GLN A 92 -18.70 -3.37 -7.79
C GLN A 92 -18.04 -4.73 -7.52
N ARG A 93 -18.72 -5.84 -7.88
CA ARG A 93 -18.15 -7.19 -7.72
C ARG A 93 -16.88 -7.38 -8.54
N ASP A 94 -16.84 -6.89 -9.76
CA ASP A 94 -15.68 -7.09 -10.63
C ASP A 94 -14.49 -6.23 -10.22
N ILE A 95 -14.71 -4.98 -9.79
CA ILE A 95 -13.66 -4.16 -9.16
C ILE A 95 -13.16 -4.84 -7.89
N ALA A 96 -14.06 -5.34 -7.02
CA ALA A 96 -13.67 -6.05 -5.81
C ALA A 96 -12.83 -7.30 -6.09
N LYS A 97 -13.21 -8.11 -7.10
CA LYS A 97 -12.41 -9.26 -7.56
C LYS A 97 -11.03 -8.82 -8.06
N HIS A 98 -10.95 -7.71 -8.79
CA HIS A 98 -9.68 -7.20 -9.30
C HIS A 98 -8.75 -6.77 -8.16
N ILE A 99 -9.24 -5.95 -7.24
CA ILE A 99 -8.50 -5.48 -6.06
C ILE A 99 -8.03 -6.66 -5.20
N THR A 100 -8.90 -7.64 -4.94
CA THR A 100 -8.53 -8.82 -4.15
C THR A 100 -7.43 -9.66 -4.83
N LYS A 101 -7.44 -9.76 -6.16
CA LYS A 101 -6.37 -10.39 -6.93
C LYS A 101 -5.05 -9.62 -6.81
N GLU A 102 -5.08 -8.29 -6.89
CA GLU A 102 -3.89 -7.46 -6.69
C GLU A 102 -3.33 -7.60 -5.27
N VAL A 103 -4.18 -7.52 -4.24
CA VAL A 103 -3.78 -7.74 -2.84
C VAL A 103 -3.12 -9.11 -2.67
N ARG A 104 -3.65 -10.16 -3.32
CA ARG A 104 -3.05 -11.50 -3.28
C ARG A 104 -1.66 -11.51 -3.92
N THR A 105 -1.47 -10.80 -5.04
CA THR A 105 -0.17 -10.68 -5.71
C THR A 105 0.84 -9.94 -4.83
N LEU A 106 0.46 -8.81 -4.24
CA LEU A 106 1.32 -8.05 -3.32
C LEU A 106 1.70 -8.87 -2.08
N ARG A 107 0.75 -9.63 -1.51
CA ARG A 107 1.02 -10.53 -0.38
C ARG A 107 2.02 -11.63 -0.74
N ARG A 108 1.94 -12.18 -1.96
CA ARG A 108 2.92 -13.16 -2.45
C ARG A 108 4.31 -12.53 -2.59
N GLN A 109 4.41 -11.32 -3.15
CA GLN A 109 5.67 -10.58 -3.25
C GLN A 109 6.27 -10.30 -1.86
N ALA A 110 5.46 -9.84 -0.91
CA ALA A 110 5.88 -9.62 0.47
C ALA A 110 6.43 -10.91 1.11
N LYS A 111 5.75 -12.05 0.92
CA LYS A 111 6.20 -13.36 1.42
C LYS A 111 7.54 -13.79 0.81
N THR A 112 7.76 -13.51 -0.47
CA THR A 112 9.03 -13.82 -1.15
C THR A 112 10.17 -12.97 -0.57
N ILE A 113 9.93 -11.67 -0.38
CA ILE A 113 10.90 -10.74 0.19
C ILE A 113 11.30 -11.14 1.61
N THR A 114 10.33 -11.47 2.47
CA THR A 114 10.60 -11.88 3.86
C THR A 114 11.38 -13.20 3.93
N ARG A 115 11.15 -14.13 2.99
CA ARG A 115 11.89 -15.39 2.93
C ARG A 115 13.35 -15.21 2.51
N ILE A 116 13.64 -14.26 1.61
CA ILE A 116 15.00 -14.01 1.12
C ILE A 116 15.85 -13.30 2.17
N GLY A 117 15.26 -12.45 3.01
CA GLY A 117 15.91 -11.89 4.20
C GLY A 117 17.13 -11.00 3.92
N ARG A 118 17.30 -10.48 2.70
CA ARG A 118 18.43 -9.59 2.37
C ARG A 118 18.36 -8.25 3.12
N PRO A 119 19.51 -7.71 3.56
CA PRO A 119 19.57 -6.38 4.16
C PRO A 119 19.05 -5.31 3.18
N GLY A 120 18.35 -4.31 3.68
CA GLY A 120 17.76 -3.21 2.88
C GLY A 120 16.34 -3.47 2.35
N GLN A 121 15.78 -4.67 2.49
CA GLN A 121 14.42 -4.96 2.00
C GLN A 121 13.28 -4.48 2.92
N ALA A 122 13.60 -3.96 4.11
CA ALA A 122 12.59 -3.44 5.05
C ALA A 122 11.75 -2.31 4.43
N PHE A 123 12.38 -1.43 3.65
CA PHE A 123 11.70 -0.34 2.95
C PHE A 123 10.71 -0.86 1.90
N GLN A 124 11.15 -1.80 1.05
CA GLN A 124 10.29 -2.41 0.02
C GLN A 124 9.10 -3.14 0.66
N LEU A 125 9.33 -3.84 1.77
CA LEU A 125 8.27 -4.52 2.50
C LEU A 125 7.26 -3.51 3.08
N ALA A 126 7.73 -2.40 3.65
CA ALA A 126 6.87 -1.34 4.14
C ALA A 126 6.00 -0.74 3.02
N GLN A 127 6.58 -0.49 1.84
CA GLN A 127 5.86 0.03 0.68
C GLN A 127 4.78 -0.96 0.19
N LEU A 128 5.09 -2.26 0.13
CA LEU A 128 4.10 -3.29 -0.22
C LEU A 128 2.94 -3.33 0.78
N TYR A 129 3.22 -3.25 2.08
CA TYR A 129 2.17 -3.21 3.10
C TYR A 129 1.34 -1.93 3.04
N ALA A 130 1.94 -0.78 2.75
CA ALA A 130 1.21 0.47 2.54
C ALA A 130 0.23 0.35 1.37
N ARG A 131 0.68 -0.20 0.24
CA ARG A 131 -0.17 -0.48 -0.93
C ARG A 131 -1.31 -1.45 -0.58
N ILE A 132 -1.02 -2.54 0.14
CA ILE A 132 -2.05 -3.50 0.58
C ILE A 132 -3.11 -2.81 1.46
N ARG A 133 -2.70 -1.96 2.41
CA ARG A 133 -3.64 -1.23 3.27
C ARG A 133 -4.53 -0.30 2.46
N LYS A 134 -3.94 0.45 1.52
CA LYS A 134 -4.68 1.36 0.63
C LYS A 134 -5.71 0.61 -0.22
N LEU A 135 -5.33 -0.53 -0.82
CA LEU A 135 -6.26 -1.38 -1.57
C LEU A 135 -7.40 -1.94 -0.70
N ASN A 136 -7.11 -2.36 0.54
CA ASN A 136 -8.17 -2.82 1.44
C ASN A 136 -9.12 -1.69 1.86
N GLY A 137 -8.60 -0.48 2.06
CA GLY A 137 -9.42 0.71 2.31
C GLY A 137 -10.35 1.03 1.13
N LEU A 138 -9.82 1.00 -0.09
CA LEU A 138 -10.63 1.16 -1.31
C LEU A 138 -11.71 0.07 -1.42
N LEU A 139 -11.38 -1.18 -1.08
CA LEU A 139 -12.34 -2.28 -1.10
C LEU A 139 -13.54 -2.03 -0.18
N ALA A 140 -13.32 -1.47 1.01
CA ALA A 140 -14.41 -1.10 1.92
C ALA A 140 -15.27 0.02 1.33
N GLN A 141 -14.61 1.05 0.77
CA GLN A 141 -15.29 2.23 0.22
C GLN A 141 -16.13 1.92 -1.03
N ILE A 142 -15.79 0.90 -1.82
CA ILE A 142 -16.52 0.58 -3.07
C ILE A 142 -18.00 0.25 -2.84
N TRP A 143 -18.34 -0.35 -1.70
CA TRP A 143 -19.71 -0.73 -1.38
C TRP A 143 -20.56 0.47 -0.96
N GLU A 144 -19.93 1.48 -0.36
CA GLU A 144 -20.57 2.73 0.10
C GLU A 144 -20.47 3.85 -0.96
N ALA A 145 -19.63 3.68 -1.98
CA ALA A 145 -19.41 4.65 -3.03
C ALA A 145 -20.64 4.86 -3.91
N SER A 146 -20.82 6.10 -4.40
CA SER A 146 -21.89 6.42 -5.33
C SER A 146 -21.74 5.70 -6.66
N THR A 147 -22.86 5.51 -7.36
CA THR A 147 -22.93 4.81 -8.65
C THR A 147 -22.00 5.43 -9.69
N ASP A 148 -21.86 6.76 -9.70
CA ASP A 148 -20.99 7.48 -10.63
C ASP A 148 -19.51 7.27 -10.34
N VAL A 149 -19.13 7.19 -9.06
CA VAL A 149 -17.75 6.88 -8.65
C VAL A 149 -17.38 5.46 -9.09
N VAL A 150 -18.27 4.50 -8.88
CA VAL A 150 -18.08 3.10 -9.32
C VAL A 150 -17.92 3.02 -10.84
N LYS A 151 -18.76 3.72 -11.62
CA LYS A 151 -18.65 3.76 -13.08
C LYS A 151 -17.32 4.33 -13.55
N ARG A 152 -16.91 5.49 -13.00
CA ARG A 152 -15.62 6.12 -13.34
C ARG A 152 -14.45 5.19 -13.01
N MET A 153 -14.50 4.53 -11.87
CA MET A 153 -13.46 3.58 -11.46
C MET A 153 -13.43 2.34 -12.36
N PHE A 154 -14.60 1.81 -12.72
CA PHE A 154 -14.72 0.68 -13.65
C PHE A 154 -14.14 1.02 -15.02
N ILE A 155 -14.48 2.18 -15.57
CA ILE A 155 -13.94 2.65 -16.86
C ILE A 155 -12.41 2.75 -16.79
N ARG A 156 -11.86 3.38 -15.75
CA ARG A 156 -10.41 3.53 -15.61
C ARG A 156 -9.68 2.19 -15.52
N ILE A 157 -10.21 1.23 -14.76
CA ILE A 157 -9.55 -0.06 -14.52
C ILE A 157 -9.71 -1.00 -15.72
N PHE A 158 -10.92 -1.14 -16.25
CA PHE A 158 -11.23 -2.18 -17.23
C PHE A 158 -11.19 -1.71 -18.68
N ILE A 159 -11.52 -0.45 -18.94
CA ILE A 159 -11.49 0.12 -20.30
C ILE A 159 -10.13 0.75 -20.56
N ASP A 160 -9.69 1.64 -19.68
CA ASP A 160 -8.42 2.36 -19.84
C ASP A 160 -7.20 1.54 -19.36
N LYS A 161 -7.42 0.37 -18.75
CA LYS A 161 -6.38 -0.53 -18.21
C LYS A 161 -5.41 0.15 -17.24
N GLN A 162 -5.89 1.16 -16.51
CA GLN A 162 -5.09 1.85 -15.51
C GLN A 162 -4.92 0.97 -14.26
N PRO A 163 -3.74 1.01 -13.61
CA PRO A 163 -3.58 0.39 -12.31
C PRO A 163 -4.50 1.07 -11.28
N VAL A 164 -4.91 0.32 -10.26
CA VAL A 164 -5.79 0.83 -9.19
C VAL A 164 -5.07 1.88 -8.34
N LEU A 165 -3.74 1.78 -8.23
CA LEU A 165 -2.87 2.65 -7.42
C LEU A 165 -1.75 3.28 -8.25
#